data_AF-A0A662CJI5-F1
#
_entry.id   AF-A0A662CJI5-F1
#
_cell.length_a   1.000
_cell.length_b   1.000
_cell.length_c   1.000
_cell.angle_alpha   90.00
_cell.angle_beta   90.00
_cell.angle_gamma   90.00
#
_symmetry.space_group_name_H-M   'P 1'
#
loop_
_entity.id
_entity.type
_entity.pdbx_description
1 polymer ?
#
loop_
_entity_poly.entity_id
_entity_poly.type
_entity_poly.pdbx_seq_one_letter_code
_entity_poly.pdbx_strand_id
1 'polypeptide(L)' 'MIISIQNAEYKGDYKINFLFSDGVEKSIDFSYFLKNARNPMTKKYLDKKLFQSFTLQFGDINWNDFEMCFPIWDLHEGNI' A
#
# COMPACT_ATOMS: atom_id res chain seq x y z
N MET A 1 -6.02 -8.66 18.65
CA MET A 1 -4.73 -7.93 18.63
C MET A 1 -4.85 -6.86 17.56
N ILE A 2 -4.46 -5.62 17.83
CA ILE A 2 -4.54 -4.53 16.86
C ILE A 2 -3.21 -4.51 16.09
N ILE A 3 -3.25 -4.79 14.79
CA ILE A 3 -2.10 -4.65 13.89
C ILE A 3 -2.06 -3.21 13.38
N SER A 4 -0.86 -2.66 13.23
CA SER A 4 -0.61 -1.37 12.58
C SER A 4 0.67 -1.42 11.74
N ILE A 5 0.75 -0.60 10.70
CA ILE A 5 1.95 -0.39 9.90
C ILE A 5 2.87 0.59 10.64
N GLN A 6 4.06 0.13 11.00
CA GLN A 6 5.09 0.91 11.68
C GLN A 6 6.01 1.61 10.68
N ASN A 7 6.29 0.97 9.55
CA ASN A 7 7.10 1.55 8.48
C ASN A 7 6.63 1.04 7.11
N ALA A 8 6.79 1.88 6.09
CA ALA A 8 6.49 1.57 4.70
C ALA A 8 7.58 2.20 3.82
N GLU A 9 8.31 1.35 3.10
CA GLU A 9 9.43 1.78 2.27
C GLU A 9 9.18 1.41 0.81
N TYR A 10 9.26 2.41 -0.07
CA TYR A 10 9.18 2.17 -1.51
C TYR A 10 10.45 1.48 -2.02
N LYS A 11 10.30 0.31 -2.65
CA LYS A 11 11.41 -0.51 -3.17
C LYS A 11 11.58 -0.42 -4.70
N GLY A 12 10.86 0.48 -5.37
CA GLY A 12 10.89 0.61 -6.82
C GLY A 12 9.69 -0.06 -7.50
N ASP A 13 9.50 0.30 -8.77
CA ASP A 13 8.33 -0.06 -9.58
C ASP A 13 7.01 0.27 -8.89
N TYR A 14 6.34 -0.73 -8.34
CA TYR A 14 5.11 -0.59 -7.55
C TYR A 14 5.20 -1.46 -6.28
N LYS A 15 6.42 -1.61 -5.73
CA LYS A 15 6.68 -2.43 -4.56
C LYS A 15 6.87 -1.58 -3.32
N ILE A 16 6.20 -1.99 -2.24
CA ILE A 16 6.35 -1.39 -0.92
C ILE A 16 6.68 -2.50 0.07
N ASN A 17 7.70 -2.28 0.89
CA ASN A 17 8.00 -3.12 2.04
C ASN A 17 7.35 -2.52 3.28
N PHE A 18 6.49 -3.29 3.93
CA PHE A 18 5.81 -2.94 5.16
C PHE A 18 6.47 -3.63 6.35
N LEU A 19 6.61 -2.90 7.45
CA LEU A 19 6.91 -3.45 8.77
C LEU A 19 5.67 -3.25 9.66
N PHE A 20 5.13 -4.34 10.19
CA PHE A 20 3.95 -4.33 11.04
C PHE A 20 4.33 -4.35 12.53
N SER A 21 3.38 -3.94 13.38
CA SER A 21 3.57 -3.84 14.83
C SER A 21 3.83 -5.16 15.56
N ASP A 22 3.54 -6.28 14.92
CA ASP A 22 3.85 -7.63 15.41
C ASP A 22 5.25 -8.12 14.95
N GLY A 23 6.01 -7.28 14.27
CA GLY A 23 7.34 -7.59 13.73
C GLY A 23 7.32 -8.30 12.39
N VAL A 24 6.15 -8.54 11.79
CA VAL A 24 6.04 -9.11 10.44
C VAL A 24 6.53 -8.08 9.42
N GLU A 25 7.35 -8.52 8.48
CA GLU A 25 7.72 -7.74 7.30
C GLU A 25 7.07 -8.34 6.04
N LYS A 26 6.52 -7.46 5.19
CA LYS A 26 5.88 -7.87 3.94
C LYS A 26 6.25 -6.95 2.80
N SER A 27 6.88 -7.51 1.78
CA SER A 27 7.05 -6.83 0.49
C SER A 27 5.88 -7.17 -0.43
N ILE A 28 5.16 -6.16 -0.89
CA ILE A 28 3.98 -6.34 -1.75
C ILE A 28 4.15 -5.59 -3.06
N ASP A 29 3.79 -6.25 -4.17
CA ASP A 29 3.82 -5.69 -5.53
C ASP A 29 2.41 -5.28 -5.95
N PHE A 30 2.16 -3.98 -5.98
CA PHE A 30 0.87 -3.40 -6.37
C PHE A 30 0.67 -3.33 -7.89
N SER A 31 1.65 -3.73 -8.70
CA SER A 31 1.57 -3.55 -10.15
C SER A 31 0.43 -4.36 -10.78
N TYR A 32 0.15 -5.56 -10.28
CA TYR A 32 -0.96 -6.38 -10.77
C TYR A 32 -2.31 -5.71 -10.47
N PHE A 33 -2.51 -5.29 -9.22
CA PHE A 33 -3.70 -4.56 -8.79
C PHE A 33 -3.92 -3.30 -9.64
N LEU A 34 -2.90 -2.44 -9.76
CA LEU A 34 -3.00 -1.17 -10.48
C LEU A 34 -3.28 -1.35 -11.99
N LYS A 35 -2.69 -2.37 -12.63
CA LYS A 35 -2.92 -2.67 -14.05
C LYS A 35 -4.33 -3.20 -14.31
N ASN A 36 -4.88 -3.97 -13.38
CA ASN A 36 -6.21 -4.57 -13.49
C ASN A 36 -7.33 -3.70 -12.90
N ALA A 37 -6.98 -2.62 -12.19
CA ALA A 37 -7.94 -1.69 -11.61
C ALA A 37 -8.87 -1.14 -12.70
N ARG A 38 -10.18 -1.23 -12.50
CA ARG A 38 -11.19 -0.66 -13.42
C ARG A 38 -11.49 0.81 -13.12
N ASN A 39 -11.33 1.22 -11.85
CA ASN A 39 -11.60 2.57 -11.40
C ASN A 39 -10.49 3.53 -11.88
N PRO A 40 -10.81 4.60 -12.65
CA PRO A 40 -9.83 5.61 -13.07
C PRO A 40 -9.07 6.26 -11.90
N MET A 41 -9.73 6.42 -10.75
CA MET A 41 -9.12 7.00 -9.54
C MET A 41 -8.00 6.12 -8.98
N THR A 42 -8.07 4.81 -9.20
CA THR A 42 -7.01 3.87 -8.83
C THR A 42 -5.96 3.79 -9.93
N LYS A 43 -6.37 3.77 -11.22
CA LYS A 43 -5.43 3.72 -12.35
C LYS A 43 -4.45 4.89 -12.39
N LYS A 44 -4.80 6.06 -11.85
CA LYS A 44 -3.87 7.21 -11.82
C LYS A 44 -2.57 6.90 -11.06
N TYR A 45 -2.59 5.95 -10.13
CA TYR A 45 -1.38 5.49 -9.44
C TYR A 45 -0.48 4.59 -10.30
N LEU A 46 -0.82 4.34 -11.57
CA LEU A 46 0.16 3.92 -12.58
C LEU A 46 1.17 5.04 -12.90
N ASP A 47 0.91 6.28 -12.50
CA ASP A 47 1.96 7.27 -12.36
C ASP A 47 2.76 6.98 -11.09
N LYS A 48 4.03 6.60 -11.26
CA LYS A 48 4.95 6.28 -10.15
C LYS A 48 5.08 7.43 -9.14
N LYS A 49 4.97 8.70 -9.56
CA LYS A 49 5.03 9.84 -8.64
C LYS A 49 3.82 9.89 -7.71
N LEU A 50 2.63 9.60 -8.25
CA LEU A 50 1.41 9.49 -7.45
C LEU A 50 1.45 8.23 -6.57
N PHE A 51 1.99 7.12 -7.06
CA PHE A 51 2.16 5.92 -6.25
C PHE A 51 3.13 6.15 -5.09
N GLN A 52 4.21 6.91 -5.28
CA GLN A 52 5.18 7.19 -4.21
C GLN A 52 4.67 8.22 -3.19
N SER A 53 3.58 8.93 -3.46
CA SER A 53 3.01 9.94 -2.55
C SER A 53 2.15 9.35 -1.43
N PHE A 54 2.32 8.07 -1.10
CA PHE A 54 1.64 7.47 0.03
C PHE A 54 2.07 8.11 1.34
N THR A 55 1.20 8.05 2.33
CA THR A 55 1.48 8.50 3.69
C THR A 55 1.06 7.43 4.68
N LEU A 56 1.79 7.35 5.79
CA LEU A 56 1.39 6.56 6.94
C LEU A 56 0.65 7.46 7.92
N GLN A 57 -0.61 7.15 8.19
CA GLN A 57 -1.44 7.87 9.16
C GLN A 57 -2.23 6.87 9.99
N PHE A 58 -2.25 7.08 11.31
CA PHE A 58 -2.99 6.24 12.27
C PHE A 58 -2.68 4.74 12.19
N GLY A 59 -1.46 4.38 11.78
CA GLY A 59 -1.04 2.98 11.66
C GLY A 59 -1.51 2.30 10.36
N ASP A 60 -1.93 3.07 9.36
CA ASP A 60 -2.32 2.57 8.05
C ASP A 60 -1.67 3.38 6.91
N ILE A 61 -1.62 2.79 5.72
CA ILE A 61 -1.10 3.41 4.50
C ILE A 61 -2.25 3.99 3.68
N ASN A 62 -2.10 5.24 3.27
CA ASN A 62 -3.11 5.95 2.49
C ASN A 62 -2.48 6.73 1.35
N TRP A 63 -3.18 6.75 0.22
CA TRP A 63 -2.90 7.66 -0.89
C TRP A 63 -4.02 8.69 -0.99
N ASN A 64 -3.64 9.98 -1.09
CA ASN A 64 -4.50 11.15 -1.33
C ASN A 64 -5.93 11.03 -0.78
N ASP A 65 -6.20 11.55 0.41
CA ASP A 65 -7.56 11.61 0.98
C ASP A 65 -8.35 10.28 0.87
N PHE A 66 -7.67 9.15 1.13
CA PHE A 66 -8.26 7.81 1.12
C PHE A 66 -8.79 7.34 -0.25
N GLU A 67 -8.25 7.89 -1.35
CA GLU A 67 -8.59 7.46 -2.72
C GLU A 67 -8.16 6.02 -3.04
N MET A 68 -7.12 5.53 -2.36
CA MET A 68 -6.69 4.14 -2.42
C MET A 68 -6.36 3.65 -1.00
N CYS A 69 -7.18 2.73 -0.51
CA CYS A 69 -7.06 2.11 0.80
C CYS A 69 -7.15 0.60 0.64
N PHE A 70 -6.48 -0.10 1.54
CA PHE A 70 -6.50 -1.56 1.62
C PHE A 70 -6.80 -1.97 3.04
N PRO A 71 -7.58 -3.04 3.27
CA PRO A 71 -7.68 -3.62 4.60
C PRO A 71 -6.28 -3.99 5.11
N ILE A 72 -5.95 -3.59 6.33
CA ILE A 72 -4.62 -3.86 6.89
C ILE A 72 -4.27 -5.35 6.91
N TRP A 73 -5.26 -6.22 7.06
CA TRP A 73 -5.06 -7.67 7.00
C TRP A 73 -4.70 -8.17 5.60
N ASP A 74 -5.25 -7.56 4.55
CA ASP A 74 -4.87 -7.89 3.18
C ASP A 74 -3.40 -7.51 2.92
N LEU A 75 -2.95 -6.38 3.48
CA LEU A 75 -1.55 -5.98 3.43
C LEU A 75 -0.65 -6.92 4.25
N HIS A 76 -1.07 -7.30 5.45
CA HIS A 76 -0.33 -8.21 6.33
C HIS A 76 -0.14 -9.60 5.70
N GLU A 77 -1.21 -10.14 5.12
CA GLU A 77 -1.18 -11.45 4.45
C GLU A 77 -0.55 -11.38 3.04
N GLY A 78 -0.54 -10.19 2.42
CA GLY A 78 -0.07 -9.96 1.06
C GLY A 78 -1.08 -10.33 -0.02
N ASN A 79 -2.37 -10.21 0.28
CA ASN A 79 -3.49 -10.54 -0.61
C ASN A 79 -3.97 -9.27 -1.33
N ILE A 80 -3.31 -8.88 -2.43
CA ILE A 80 -3.68 -7.69 -3.24
C ILE A 80 -3.82 -8.04 -4.73
#